data_AF-A0A6A7Z536-F1
#
_entry.id   AF-A0A6A7Z536-F1
#
_cell.length_a   1.000
_cell.length_b   1.000
_cell.length_c   1.000
_cell.angle_alpha   90.00
_cell.angle_beta   90.00
_cell.angle_gamma   90.00
#
_symmetry.space_group_name_H-M   'P 1'
#
loop_
_entity.id
_entity.type
_entity.pdbx_description
1 polymer ?
#
loop_
_entity_poly.entity_id
_entity_poly.type
_entity_poly.pdbx_seq_one_letter_code
_entity_poly.pdbx_strand_id
1 'polypeptide(L)'
;MSTQYNHLSTEERVTIMVMLFQRQTLRAIAALLGRHPSTISREIKRNPQQPHYDAIQATSRAQQLRHAPRRQRRLSPDSELFQVVVEMLRIGWSPQQIARRLRSIWPGQSERHVSHETIYLAIYAYPRGELKRQLISYLRQADGKRPKRTQSNVRRERYPAHLSIH
;
A
#
# COMPACT_ATOMS: atom_id res chain seq x y z
N MET A 1 -0.92 -19.66 23.01
CA MET A 1 -1.59 -18.35 23.18
C MET A 1 -1.12 -17.43 22.07
N SER A 2 -2.03 -16.93 21.23
CA SER A 2 -1.70 -15.98 20.16
C SER A 2 -1.25 -14.65 20.77
N THR A 3 0.05 -14.36 20.68
CA THR A 3 0.63 -13.09 21.11
C THR A 3 0.21 -12.00 20.14
N GLN A 4 -0.94 -11.37 20.41
CA GLN A 4 -1.35 -10.17 19.71
C GLN A 4 -0.31 -9.08 19.98
N TYR A 5 0.36 -8.63 18.94
CA TYR A 5 1.37 -7.58 19.05
C TYR A 5 0.70 -6.26 19.45
N ASN A 6 0.90 -5.85 20.71
CA ASN A 6 0.35 -4.61 21.23
C ASN A 6 1.45 -3.53 21.31
N HIS A 7 1.23 -2.40 20.65
CA HIS A 7 2.15 -1.26 20.70
C HIS A 7 2.16 -0.64 22.10
N LEU A 8 3.30 -0.05 22.51
CA LEU A 8 3.35 0.74 23.72
C LEU A 8 2.35 1.91 23.63
N SER A 9 1.59 2.17 24.69
CA SER A 9 0.71 3.33 24.82
C SER A 9 1.52 4.60 25.09
N THR A 10 0.85 5.76 25.04
CA THR A 10 1.46 7.03 25.44
C THR A 10 1.82 7.00 26.93
N GLU A 11 0.93 6.47 27.78
CA GLU A 11 1.18 6.36 29.23
C GLU A 11 2.39 5.49 29.52
N GLU A 12 2.48 4.32 28.88
CA GLU A 12 3.63 3.42 29.06
C GLU A 12 4.95 4.10 28.66
N ARG A 13 4.95 4.94 27.61
CA ARG A 13 6.13 5.74 27.25
C ARG A 13 6.46 6.79 28.30
N VAL A 14 5.47 7.47 28.87
CA VAL A 14 5.68 8.44 29.96
C VAL A 14 6.24 7.73 31.20
N THR A 15 5.74 6.55 31.54
CA THR A 15 6.28 5.74 32.64
C THR A 15 7.75 5.36 32.38
N ILE A 16 8.07 4.91 31.17
CA ILE A 16 9.47 4.63 30.78
C ILE A 16 10.35 5.86 31.00
N MET A 17 9.89 7.04 30.55
CA MET A 17 10.63 8.30 30.70
C MET A 17 10.89 8.65 32.17
N VAL A 18 9.85 8.63 33.02
CA VAL A 18 9.96 8.95 34.44
C VAL A 18 10.89 7.96 35.16
N MET A 19 10.75 6.67 34.89
CA MET A 19 11.58 5.66 35.54
C MET A 19 13.04 5.70 35.09
N LEU A 20 13.31 6.03 33.82
CA LEU A 20 14.67 6.25 33.33
C LEU A 20 15.30 7.48 34.02
N PHE A 21 14.52 8.54 34.23
CA PHE A 21 14.99 9.71 34.98
C PHE A 21 15.36 9.36 36.43
N GLN A 22 14.61 8.45 37.05
CA GLN A 22 14.92 7.87 38.37
C GLN A 22 16.04 6.81 38.35
N ARG A 23 16.72 6.61 37.22
CA ARG A 23 17.80 5.61 37.03
C ARG A 23 17.38 4.17 37.33
N GLN A 24 16.11 3.83 37.14
CA GLN A 24 15.62 2.46 37.28
C GLN A 24 16.16 1.55 36.17
N THR A 25 16.32 0.26 36.47
CA THR A 25 16.78 -0.71 35.49
C THR A 25 15.70 -1.06 34.46
N LEU A 26 16.11 -1.44 33.24
CA LEU A 26 15.16 -1.87 32.19
C LEU A 26 14.25 -3.04 32.65
N ARG A 27 14.77 -3.93 33.51
CA ARG A 27 14.00 -5.04 34.07
C ARG A 27 12.93 -4.57 35.05
N ALA A 28 13.25 -3.59 35.90
CA ALA A 28 12.28 -3.00 36.82
C ALA A 28 11.15 -2.27 36.07
N ILE A 29 11.49 -1.50 35.03
CA ILE A 29 10.53 -0.82 34.17
C ILE A 29 9.60 -1.84 33.48
N ALA A 30 10.20 -2.90 32.92
CA ALA A 30 9.46 -3.96 32.24
C ALA A 30 8.51 -4.69 33.19
N ALA A 31 8.96 -5.01 34.41
CA ALA A 31 8.13 -5.63 35.44
C ALA A 31 6.95 -4.75 35.84
N LEU A 32 7.18 -3.44 36.05
CA LEU A 32 6.10 -2.50 36.39
C LEU A 32 5.03 -2.42 35.30
N LEU A 33 5.45 -2.40 34.03
CA LEU A 33 4.54 -2.29 32.89
C LEU A 33 3.93 -3.63 32.45
N GLY A 34 4.30 -4.75 33.08
CA GLY A 34 3.90 -6.08 32.61
C GLY A 34 4.39 -6.40 31.19
N ARG A 35 5.54 -5.83 30.79
CA ARG A 35 6.14 -5.99 29.45
C ARG A 35 7.42 -6.81 29.53
N HIS A 36 7.84 -7.34 28.40
CA HIS A 36 9.13 -8.00 28.29
C HIS A 36 10.28 -6.96 28.26
N PRO A 37 11.43 -7.18 28.93
CA PRO A 37 12.56 -6.23 28.92
C PRO A 37 13.05 -5.86 27.51
N SER A 38 12.97 -6.79 26.56
CA SER A 38 13.33 -6.52 25.15
C SER A 38 12.38 -5.54 24.45
N THR A 39 11.15 -5.36 24.94
CA THR A 39 10.23 -4.32 24.43
C THR A 39 10.73 -2.93 24.82
N ILE A 40 11.10 -2.75 26.09
CA ILE A 40 11.63 -1.48 26.61
C ILE A 40 12.96 -1.13 25.93
N SER A 41 13.88 -2.10 25.82
CA SER A 41 15.16 -1.92 25.13
C SER A 41 14.97 -1.52 23.66
N ARG A 42 14.04 -2.17 22.94
CA ARG A 42 13.75 -1.83 21.54
C ARG A 42 13.12 -0.45 21.38
N GLU A 43 12.25 -0.03 22.31
CA GLU A 43 11.66 1.31 22.29
C GLU A 43 12.73 2.40 22.42
N ILE A 44 13.63 2.23 23.40
CA ILE A 44 14.72 3.18 23.64
C ILE A 44 15.69 3.20 22.45
N LYS A 45 16.04 2.04 21.88
CA LYS A 45 16.94 1.97 20.72
C LYS A 45 16.35 2.64 19.47
N ARG A 46 15.02 2.60 19.28
CA ARG A 46 14.33 3.20 18.12
C ARG A 46 14.23 4.71 18.21
N ASN A 47 14.26 5.26 19.42
CA ASN A 47 14.14 6.68 19.70
C ASN A 47 15.48 7.15 20.31
N PRO A 48 16.52 7.37 19.48
CA PRO A 48 17.86 7.68 19.95
C PRO A 48 17.81 8.93 20.84
N GLN A 49 18.52 8.85 21.97
CA GLN A 49 18.42 9.82 23.05
C GLN A 49 19.15 11.11 22.70
N GLN A 50 18.46 12.26 22.73
CA GLN A 50 19.10 13.56 22.89
C GLN A 50 18.16 14.52 23.66
N PRO A 51 18.51 14.99 24.88
CA PRO A 51 19.55 14.51 25.82
C PRO A 51 19.09 13.33 26.70
N HIS A 52 17.78 13.03 26.74
CA HIS A 52 17.19 11.91 27.47
C HIS A 52 16.09 11.26 26.61
N TYR A 53 15.60 10.08 26.99
CA TYR A 53 14.43 9.49 26.35
C TYR A 53 13.23 10.42 26.52
N ASP A 54 12.63 10.85 25.40
CA ASP A 54 11.47 11.74 25.37
C ASP A 54 10.22 10.97 24.92
N ALA A 55 9.25 10.82 25.83
CA ALA A 55 8.01 10.13 25.56
C ALA A 55 7.12 10.84 24.52
N ILE A 56 7.15 12.18 24.48
CA ILE A 56 6.37 12.99 23.54
C ILE A 56 6.90 12.78 22.13
N GLN A 57 8.21 12.86 21.95
CA GLN A 57 8.86 12.60 20.65
C GLN A 57 8.62 11.16 20.19
N ALA A 58 8.79 10.18 21.07
CA ALA A 58 8.54 8.78 20.74
C ALA A 58 7.07 8.52 20.33
N THR A 59 6.12 9.16 21.02
CA THR A 59 4.69 9.08 20.70
C THR A 59 4.38 9.75 19.36
N SER A 60 4.86 10.97 19.16
CA SER A 60 4.69 11.73 17.91
C SER A 60 5.25 10.95 16.71
N ARG A 61 6.47 10.42 16.83
CA ARG A 61 7.09 9.56 15.81
C ARG A 61 6.25 8.32 15.53
N ALA A 62 5.75 7.64 16.56
CA ALA A 62 4.90 6.46 16.38
C ALA A 62 3.60 6.80 15.66
N GLN A 63 2.98 7.95 15.95
CA GLN A 63 1.79 8.44 15.25
C GLN A 63 2.10 8.79 13.79
N GLN A 64 3.17 9.56 13.54
CA GLN A 64 3.62 9.90 12.18
C GLN A 64 3.84 8.65 11.33
N LEU A 65 4.54 7.64 11.87
CA LEU A 65 4.82 6.39 11.16
C LEU A 65 3.58 5.51 10.94
N ARG A 66 2.52 5.64 11.75
CA ARG A 66 1.24 4.94 11.51
C ARG A 66 0.53 5.48 10.27
N HIS A 67 0.62 6.79 10.04
CA HIS A 67 -0.01 7.45 8.90
C HIS A 67 0.92 7.57 7.68
N ALA A 68 2.24 7.43 7.88
CA ALA A 68 3.19 7.50 6.80
C ALA A 68 3.06 6.30 5.84
N PRO A 69 3.03 6.52 4.52
CA PRO A 69 3.08 5.43 3.56
C PRO A 69 4.42 4.70 3.69
N ARG A 70 4.38 3.38 3.89
CA ARG A 70 5.59 2.54 4.04
C ARG A 70 6.46 2.47 2.79
N ARG A 71 5.90 2.78 1.62
CA ARG A 71 6.58 2.85 0.33
C ARG A 71 6.07 4.07 -0.42
N GLN A 72 6.99 4.81 -1.05
CA GLN A 72 6.60 5.86 -1.97
C GLN A 72 5.87 5.25 -3.16
N ARG A 73 4.85 5.93 -3.65
CA ARG A 73 4.15 5.51 -4.87
C ARG A 73 5.11 5.67 -6.05
N ARG A 74 5.32 4.60 -6.80
CA ARG A 74 6.16 4.63 -8.02
C ARG A 74 5.62 5.60 -9.07
N LEU A 75 4.30 5.79 -9.08
CA LEU A 75 3.59 6.73 -9.94
C LEU A 75 3.05 7.88 -9.09
N SER A 76 3.90 8.86 -8.83
CA SER A 76 3.47 10.14 -8.25
C SER A 76 3.06 11.08 -9.39
N PRO A 77 2.04 11.95 -9.24
CA PRO A 77 1.62 12.89 -10.28
C PRO A 77 2.77 13.74 -10.83
N ASP A 78 3.70 14.13 -9.97
CA ASP A 78 4.84 14.97 -10.31
C ASP A 78 6.06 14.17 -10.86
N SER A 79 5.95 12.85 -10.97
CA SER A 79 7.06 12.00 -11.45
C SER A 79 7.12 11.96 -12.97
N GLU A 80 8.34 12.00 -13.52
CA GLU A 80 8.61 11.82 -14.96
C GLU A 80 7.95 10.53 -15.50
N LEU A 81 8.04 9.44 -14.73
CA LEU A 81 7.43 8.16 -15.10
C LEU A 81 5.90 8.24 -15.22
N PHE A 82 5.24 9.01 -14.37
CA PHE A 82 3.81 9.23 -14.47
C PHE A 82 3.44 9.99 -15.74
N GLN A 83 4.20 11.05 -16.08
CA GLN A 83 3.97 11.80 -17.32
C GLN A 83 4.08 10.91 -18.56
N VAL A 84 5.09 10.02 -18.60
CA VAL A 84 5.21 9.02 -19.67
C VAL A 84 3.98 8.12 -19.73
N VAL A 85 3.51 7.61 -18.60
CA VAL A 85 2.31 6.75 -18.54
C VAL A 85 1.06 7.51 -19.02
N VAL A 86 0.88 8.77 -18.62
CA VAL A 86 -0.24 9.61 -19.05
C VAL A 86 -0.22 9.82 -20.56
N GLU A 87 0.94 10.14 -21.14
CA GLU A 87 1.05 10.35 -22.58
C GLU A 87 0.75 9.05 -23.35
N MET A 88 1.24 7.91 -22.85
CA MET A 88 0.92 6.59 -23.45
C MET A 88 -0.57 6.24 -23.36
N LEU A 89 -1.24 6.59 -22.25
CA LEU A 89 -2.70 6.43 -22.12
C LEU A 89 -3.42 7.32 -23.15
N ARG A 90 -3.00 8.57 -23.30
CA ARG A 90 -3.57 9.54 -24.25
C ARG A 90 -3.54 9.06 -25.70
N ILE A 91 -2.47 8.37 -26.11
CA ILE A 91 -2.34 7.76 -27.44
C ILE A 91 -3.03 6.37 -27.54
N GLY A 92 -3.80 5.96 -26.53
CA GLY A 92 -4.69 4.79 -26.58
C GLY A 92 -4.07 3.45 -26.14
N TRP A 93 -2.90 3.47 -25.49
CA TRP A 93 -2.29 2.24 -24.99
C TRP A 93 -3.00 1.75 -23.73
N SER A 94 -3.26 0.44 -23.64
CA SER A 94 -3.81 -0.14 -22.42
C SER A 94 -2.76 -0.23 -21.31
N PRO A 95 -3.15 -0.19 -20.02
CA PRO A 95 -2.22 -0.35 -18.89
C PRO A 95 -1.30 -1.58 -19.00
N GLN A 96 -1.80 -2.69 -19.55
CA GLN A 96 -1.03 -3.91 -19.82
C GLN A 96 0.03 -3.70 -20.91
N GLN A 97 -0.32 -3.00 -21.99
CA GLN A 97 0.61 -2.65 -23.06
C GLN A 97 1.69 -1.70 -22.56
N ILE A 98 1.31 -0.69 -21.77
CA ILE A 98 2.24 0.26 -21.14
C ILE A 98 3.25 -0.50 -20.27
N ALA A 99 2.79 -1.33 -19.33
CA ALA A 99 3.66 -2.10 -18.44
C ALA A 99 4.66 -3.01 -19.19
N ARG A 100 4.26 -3.57 -20.33
CA ARG A 100 5.16 -4.35 -21.19
C ARG A 100 6.15 -3.45 -21.94
N ARG A 101 5.67 -2.31 -22.46
CA ARG A 101 6.49 -1.37 -23.23
C ARG A 101 7.56 -0.71 -22.37
N LEU A 102 7.23 -0.31 -21.13
CA LEU A 102 8.21 0.25 -20.19
C LEU A 102 9.39 -0.71 -19.94
N ARG A 103 9.12 -2.02 -19.80
CA ARG A 103 10.16 -3.04 -19.66
C ARG A 103 11.04 -3.19 -20.90
N SER A 104 10.48 -2.95 -22.08
CA SER A 104 11.21 -3.01 -23.35
C SER A 104 12.04 -1.75 -23.61
N ILE A 105 11.58 -0.57 -23.21
CA ILE A 105 12.29 0.71 -23.42
C ILE A 105 13.47 0.83 -22.44
N TRP A 106 13.27 0.39 -21.19
CA TRP A 106 14.30 0.50 -20.15
C TRP A 106 14.71 -0.87 -19.61
N PRO A 107 15.37 -1.72 -20.41
CA PRO A 107 15.91 -2.98 -19.90
C PRO A 107 16.98 -2.67 -18.83
N GLY A 108 16.83 -3.23 -17.63
CA GLY A 108 17.78 -3.05 -16.52
C GLY A 108 17.42 -1.96 -15.49
N GLN A 109 16.52 -1.04 -15.81
CA GLN A 109 16.09 0.03 -14.86
C GLN A 109 14.78 -0.37 -14.18
N SER A 110 14.89 -1.23 -13.17
CA SER A 110 13.73 -1.82 -12.47
C SER A 110 12.87 -0.77 -11.75
N GLU A 111 13.42 0.38 -11.41
CA GLU A 111 12.75 1.54 -10.84
C GLU A 111 11.76 2.19 -11.82
N ARG A 112 12.01 2.11 -13.13
CA ARG A 112 11.11 2.62 -14.18
C ARG A 112 10.04 1.62 -14.60
N HIS A 113 10.04 0.41 -14.03
CA HIS A 113 9.04 -0.60 -14.31
C HIS A 113 7.85 -0.48 -13.36
N VAL A 114 6.65 -0.51 -13.92
CA VAL A 114 5.39 -0.55 -13.16
C VAL A 114 4.47 -1.63 -13.70
N SER A 115 3.71 -2.27 -12.81
CA SER A 115 2.67 -3.20 -13.22
C SER A 115 1.44 -2.45 -13.72
N HIS A 116 0.61 -3.11 -14.52
CA HIS A 116 -0.65 -2.53 -14.96
C HIS A 116 -1.61 -2.26 -13.78
N GLU A 117 -1.57 -3.06 -12.72
CA GLU A 117 -2.27 -2.79 -11.46
C GLU A 117 -1.79 -1.50 -10.78
N THR A 118 -0.49 -1.21 -10.84
CA THR A 118 0.07 0.04 -10.30
C THR A 118 -0.46 1.24 -11.08
N ILE A 119 -0.59 1.12 -12.40
CA ILE A 119 -1.19 2.15 -13.26
C ILE A 119 -2.66 2.35 -12.91
N TYR A 120 -3.46 1.26 -12.79
CA TYR A 120 -4.85 1.35 -12.36
C TYR A 120 -4.98 2.01 -10.98
N LEU A 121 -4.18 1.58 -10.00
CA LEU A 121 -4.20 2.15 -8.66
C LEU A 121 -3.86 3.64 -8.67
N ALA A 122 -2.88 4.06 -9.48
CA ALA A 122 -2.52 5.47 -9.62
C ALA A 122 -3.66 6.31 -10.20
N ILE A 123 -4.36 5.82 -11.24
CA ILE A 123 -5.52 6.49 -11.83
C ILE A 123 -6.66 6.60 -10.81
N TYR A 124 -6.99 5.52 -10.10
CA TYR A 124 -8.11 5.51 -9.17
C TYR A 124 -7.82 6.24 -7.86
N ALA A 125 -6.56 6.29 -7.41
CA ALA A 125 -6.13 7.03 -6.23
C ALA A 125 -6.04 8.55 -6.46
N TYR A 126 -6.15 9.03 -7.71
CA TYR A 126 -6.15 10.45 -8.02
C TYR A 126 -7.37 11.16 -7.39
N PRO A 127 -7.21 12.39 -6.88
CA PRO A 127 -8.34 13.21 -6.44
C PRO A 127 -9.41 13.32 -7.52
N ARG A 128 -10.67 13.50 -7.11
CA ARG A 128 -11.76 13.73 -8.08
C ARG A 128 -11.49 15.05 -8.82
N GLY A 129 -11.52 15.01 -10.15
CA GLY A 129 -11.22 16.16 -10.99
C GLY A 129 -11.17 15.78 -12.47
N GLU A 130 -10.97 16.78 -13.33
CA GLU A 130 -10.96 16.61 -14.79
C GLU A 130 -9.87 15.66 -15.27
N LEU A 131 -8.65 15.77 -14.71
CA LEU A 131 -7.54 14.89 -15.07
C LEU A 131 -7.85 13.42 -14.80
N LYS A 132 -8.48 13.10 -13.66
CA LYS A 132 -8.93 11.73 -13.38
C LYS A 132 -9.95 11.25 -14.42
N ARG A 133 -10.88 12.12 -14.80
CA ARG A 133 -11.91 11.82 -15.81
C ARG A 133 -11.30 11.55 -17.18
N GLN A 134 -10.31 12.35 -17.57
CA GLN A 134 -9.54 12.17 -18.80
C GLN A 134 -8.77 10.84 -18.78
N LEU A 135 -8.02 10.57 -17.71
CA LEU A 135 -7.29 9.30 -17.57
C LEU A 135 -8.20 8.07 -17.62
N ILE A 136 -9.38 8.16 -17.00
CA ILE A 136 -10.38 7.09 -17.09
C ILE A 136 -10.90 6.96 -18.52
N SER A 137 -11.19 8.06 -19.23
CA SER A 137 -11.68 8.03 -20.61
C SER A 137 -10.72 7.37 -21.60
N TYR A 138 -9.40 7.42 -21.32
CA TYR A 138 -8.40 6.73 -22.12
C TYR A 138 -8.38 5.21 -21.91
N LEU A 139 -8.99 4.70 -20.84
CA LEU A 139 -9.10 3.27 -20.61
C LEU A 139 -10.18 2.67 -21.50
N ARG A 140 -9.87 1.54 -22.16
CA ARG A 140 -10.87 0.82 -23.00
C ARG A 140 -12.14 0.39 -22.26
N GLN A 141 -12.07 0.29 -20.94
CA GLN A 141 -13.21 -0.05 -20.06
C GLN A 141 -13.71 1.17 -19.26
N ALA A 142 -13.45 2.40 -19.72
CA ALA A 142 -13.92 3.64 -19.08
C ALA A 142 -15.41 3.59 -18.74
N ASP A 143 -16.19 3.01 -19.65
CA ASP A 143 -17.62 2.78 -19.49
C ASP A 143 -17.87 1.41 -18.84
N GLY A 144 -17.98 1.44 -17.51
CA GLY A 144 -18.47 0.34 -16.69
C GLY A 144 -19.95 -0.02 -16.92
N LYS A 145 -20.45 0.05 -18.16
CA LYS A 145 -21.65 -0.70 -18.52
C LYS A 145 -21.23 -2.16 -18.59
N ARG A 146 -21.23 -2.81 -17.41
CA ARG A 146 -21.30 -4.28 -17.34
C ARG A 146 -22.40 -4.67 -18.32
N PRO A 147 -22.12 -5.41 -19.41
CA PRO A 147 -23.17 -5.80 -20.32
C PRO A 147 -24.22 -6.50 -19.46
N LYS A 148 -25.46 -5.99 -19.47
CA LYS A 148 -26.57 -6.71 -18.85
C LYS A 148 -26.50 -8.10 -19.46
N ARG A 149 -26.24 -9.11 -18.63
CA ARG A 149 -26.22 -10.50 -19.05
C ARG A 149 -27.60 -10.71 -19.67
N THR A 150 -27.70 -10.69 -20.99
CA THR A 150 -28.92 -11.07 -21.68
C THR A 150 -29.21 -12.45 -21.15
N GLN A 151 -30.35 -12.62 -20.46
CA GLN A 151 -30.91 -13.95 -20.28
C GLN A 151 -31.21 -14.42 -21.71
N SER A 152 -30.23 -15.06 -22.34
CA SER A 152 -30.48 -15.85 -23.52
C SER A 152 -31.36 -17.00 -23.04
N ASN A 153 -32.67 -16.80 -23.13
CA ASN A 153 -33.66 -17.86 -23.00
C ASN A 153 -33.63 -18.78 -24.22
N VAL A 154 -32.44 -18.95 -24.81
CA VAL A 154 -32.15 -19.94 -25.83
C VAL A 154 -31.70 -21.15 -25.03
N ARG A 155 -32.66 -22.05 -24.79
CA ARG A 155 -32.39 -23.45 -24.46
C ARG A 155 -31.27 -23.90 -25.40
N ARG A 156 -30.06 -24.09 -24.86
CA ARG A 156 -29.03 -24.85 -25.56
C ARG A 156 -29.60 -26.26 -25.67
N GLU A 157 -30.19 -26.57 -26.81
CA GLU A 157 -30.43 -27.96 -27.21
C GLU A 157 -29.08 -28.66 -27.08
N ARG A 158 -28.98 -29.52 -26.06
CA ARG A 158 -27.84 -30.42 -25.94
C ARG A 158 -27.92 -31.34 -27.15
N TYR A 159 -26.85 -31.36 -27.93
CA TYR A 159 -26.59 -32.19 -29.11
C TYR A 159 -27.50 -33.44 -29.23
N PRO A 160 -28.11 -33.68 -30.41
CA PRO A 160 -28.99 -34.83 -30.60
C PRO A 160 -28.21 -36.15 -30.48
N ALA A 161 -28.69 -37.03 -29.60
CA ALA A 161 -28.06 -38.29 -29.19
C ALA A 161 -28.21 -39.43 -30.22
N HIS A 162 -27.80 -39.22 -31.48
CA HIS A 162 -27.88 -40.25 -32.52
C HIS A 162 -26.61 -40.35 -33.38
N LEU A 163 -25.44 -40.38 -32.75
CA LEU A 163 -24.24 -40.91 -33.41
C LEU A 163 -23.57 -41.90 -32.45
N SER A 164 -24.23 -43.05 -32.25
CA SER A 164 -23.60 -44.27 -31.75
C SER A 164 -23.28 -45.11 -32.97
N ILE A 165 -22.01 -45.19 -33.33
CA ILE A 165 -21.51 -46.09 -34.38
C ILE A 165 -21.32 -47.46 -33.72
N HIS A 166 -22.21 -48.39 -34.02
CA HIS A 166 -22.00 -49.83 -33.91
C HIS A 166 -21.89 -50.41 -35.31
#